data_AF-A0A3D5B481-F1
#
_entry.id   AF-A0A3D5B481-F1
#
_cell.length_a   1.000
_cell.length_b   1.000
_cell.length_c   1.000
_cell.angle_alpha   90.00
_cell.angle_beta   90.00
_cell.angle_gamma   90.00
#
_symmetry.space_group_name_H-M   'P 1'
#
loop_
_entity.id
_entity.type
_entity.pdbx_description
1 polymer ?
#
loop_
_entity_poly.entity_id
_entity_poly.type
_entity_poly.pdbx_seq_one_letter_code
_entity_poly.pdbx_strand_id
1 'polypeptide(L)'
;AIVGGDTTTLEGSRIYLRKAASEISGILNNYGVHLYANNGDIESARYESRVRALYNDIKKKDGELGNSKNMYIWEAGLLSGKNSLTDCNEFIMNYSYGLRMADYTIQSLNAGINGIVYWDLDDAMHFMYHETGTNAKEWGMFSTLATAELSKQEYRPWYHSSVLLTNLLRPGNVVYGAKNAAEGVRTIATVNQDRTQGGIVLVNNSKKKVSQTVVLDEAINASGKLYIYVYDEDSLKVGSDGFVVPNYVVDGSLNKKMTLDVPAYAMVVVSTERI
;
A
#
# COMPACT_ATOMS: atom_id res chain seq x y z
N ALA A 1 -19.31 -15.72 -1.30
CA ALA A 1 -19.55 -14.28 -1.06
C ALA A 1 -19.46 -13.57 -2.41
N ILE A 2 -20.40 -12.68 -2.73
CA ILE A 2 -20.41 -11.88 -3.96
C ILE A 2 -19.79 -10.51 -3.66
N VAL A 3 -18.79 -10.11 -4.44
CA VAL A 3 -18.23 -8.75 -4.39
C VAL A 3 -18.65 -8.02 -5.66
N GLY A 4 -19.22 -6.82 -5.51
CA GLY A 4 -19.77 -6.06 -6.63
C GLY A 4 -19.06 -4.73 -6.86
N GLY A 5 -19.21 -4.19 -8.07
CA GLY A 5 -18.57 -2.97 -8.51
C GLY A 5 -17.66 -3.24 -9.69
N ASP A 6 -16.44 -3.69 -9.40
CA ASP A 6 -15.36 -3.92 -10.37
C ASP A 6 -15.19 -2.73 -11.35
N THR A 7 -15.48 -1.55 -10.83
CA THR A 7 -15.64 -0.34 -11.63
C THR A 7 -14.33 0.37 -11.79
N THR A 8 -14.11 0.96 -12.95
CA THR A 8 -12.96 1.82 -13.23
C THR A 8 -13.29 3.28 -12.93
N THR A 9 -12.24 4.05 -12.60
CA THR A 9 -12.30 5.47 -12.23
C THR A 9 -13.02 5.78 -10.92
N LEU A 10 -12.62 6.85 -10.24
CA LEU A 10 -13.25 7.26 -8.98
C LEU A 10 -14.71 7.70 -9.18
N GLU A 11 -14.99 8.48 -10.22
CA GLU A 11 -16.34 9.00 -10.49
C GLU A 11 -17.30 7.89 -10.93
N GLY A 12 -16.88 7.04 -11.86
CA GLY A 12 -17.66 5.88 -12.30
C GLY A 12 -17.97 4.95 -11.13
N SER A 13 -16.96 4.66 -10.30
CA SER A 13 -17.14 3.87 -9.08
C SER A 13 -18.15 4.49 -8.13
N ARG A 14 -18.07 5.81 -7.91
CA ARG A 14 -19.01 6.52 -7.02
C ARG A 14 -20.46 6.41 -7.51
N ILE A 15 -20.70 6.62 -8.81
CA ILE A 15 -22.04 6.56 -9.39
C ILE A 15 -22.62 5.15 -9.26
N TYR A 16 -21.86 4.15 -9.72
CA TYR A 16 -22.31 2.76 -9.72
C TYR A 16 -22.55 2.25 -8.30
N LEU A 17 -21.58 2.41 -7.41
CA LEU A 17 -21.64 1.84 -6.06
C LEU A 17 -22.72 2.49 -5.20
N ARG A 18 -23.01 3.80 -5.38
CA ARG A 18 -24.12 4.45 -4.67
C ARG A 18 -25.46 3.83 -5.02
N LYS A 19 -25.66 3.51 -6.31
CA LYS A 19 -26.87 2.82 -6.78
C LYS A 19 -26.91 1.39 -6.26
N ALA A 20 -25.79 0.66 -6.39
CA ALA A 20 -25.68 -0.70 -5.92
C ALA A 20 -25.97 -0.84 -4.41
N ALA A 21 -25.38 0.03 -3.59
CA ALA A 21 -25.62 0.06 -2.15
C ALA A 21 -27.06 0.42 -1.77
N SER A 22 -27.78 1.18 -2.62
CA SER A 22 -29.17 1.56 -2.37
C SER A 22 -30.17 0.50 -2.81
N GLU A 23 -29.87 -0.24 -3.87
CA GLU A 23 -30.85 -1.11 -4.55
C GLU A 23 -30.58 -2.61 -4.36
N ILE A 24 -29.31 -3.01 -4.25
CA ILE A 24 -28.90 -4.42 -4.23
C ILE A 24 -27.88 -4.76 -3.12
N SER A 25 -27.77 -3.93 -2.08
CA SER A 25 -26.88 -4.19 -0.94
C SER A 25 -27.17 -5.51 -0.23
N GLY A 26 -28.42 -5.99 -0.24
CA GLY A 26 -28.77 -7.32 0.29
C GLY A 26 -28.20 -8.50 -0.51
N ILE A 27 -27.74 -8.27 -1.74
CA ILE A 27 -27.12 -9.29 -2.61
C ILE A 27 -25.59 -9.24 -2.47
N LEU A 28 -25.02 -8.03 -2.33
CA LEU A 28 -23.58 -7.83 -2.25
C LEU A 28 -23.05 -8.12 -0.85
N ASN A 29 -22.02 -8.96 -0.74
CA ASN A 29 -21.29 -9.18 0.51
C ASN A 29 -20.20 -8.12 0.72
N ASN A 30 -19.60 -7.60 -0.35
CA ASN A 30 -18.57 -6.55 -0.28
C ASN A 30 -18.61 -5.66 -1.53
N TYR A 31 -17.88 -4.56 -1.46
CA TYR A 31 -17.71 -3.60 -2.56
C TYR A 31 -16.28 -3.63 -3.12
N GLY A 32 -16.15 -3.43 -4.43
CA GLY A 32 -14.88 -3.51 -5.15
C GLY A 32 -14.73 -2.42 -6.22
N VAL A 33 -13.52 -1.88 -6.36
CA VAL A 33 -13.18 -0.82 -7.34
C VAL A 33 -11.78 -0.99 -7.92
N HIS A 34 -11.54 -0.44 -9.10
CA HIS A 34 -10.21 -0.22 -9.67
C HIS A 34 -9.84 1.25 -9.51
N LEU A 35 -8.74 1.53 -8.81
CA LEU A 35 -8.32 2.90 -8.50
C LEU A 35 -6.86 3.11 -8.85
N TYR A 36 -6.63 3.97 -9.83
CA TYR A 36 -5.30 4.47 -10.16
C TYR A 36 -5.16 5.94 -9.77
N ALA A 37 -4.02 6.29 -9.20
CA ALA A 37 -3.73 7.65 -8.73
C ALA A 37 -2.56 8.29 -9.50
N ASN A 38 -2.50 9.61 -9.52
CA ASN A 38 -1.32 10.33 -10.00
C ASN A 38 -0.40 10.68 -8.82
N ASN A 39 0.90 10.81 -9.08
CA ASN A 39 1.91 11.15 -8.06
C ASN A 39 1.52 12.38 -7.23
N GLY A 40 1.04 13.43 -7.90
CA GLY A 40 0.64 14.66 -7.21
C GLY A 40 -0.55 14.49 -6.25
N ASP A 41 -1.46 13.55 -6.50
CA ASP A 41 -2.59 13.28 -5.60
C ASP A 41 -2.15 12.48 -4.36
N ILE A 42 -1.17 11.59 -4.53
CA ILE A 42 -0.55 10.85 -3.42
C ILE A 42 0.26 11.81 -2.55
N GLU A 43 1.18 12.56 -3.14
CA GLU A 43 2.08 13.47 -2.42
C GLU A 43 1.31 14.53 -1.63
N SER A 44 0.18 15.02 -2.14
CA SER A 44 -0.67 16.02 -1.48
C SER A 44 -1.76 15.46 -0.55
N ALA A 45 -1.86 14.13 -0.37
CA ALA A 45 -2.95 13.44 0.35
C ALA A 45 -4.37 13.73 -0.18
N ARG A 46 -4.51 14.27 -1.40
CA ARG A 46 -5.81 14.41 -2.05
C ARG A 46 -6.44 13.05 -2.35
N TYR A 47 -5.61 12.04 -2.60
CA TYR A 47 -6.07 10.67 -2.83
C TYR A 47 -6.83 10.12 -1.62
N GLU A 48 -6.24 10.17 -0.41
CA GLU A 48 -6.92 9.73 0.82
C GLU A 48 -8.31 10.38 0.99
N SER A 49 -8.38 11.70 0.85
CA SER A 49 -9.63 12.45 1.01
C SER A 49 -10.71 12.01 0.03
N ARG A 50 -10.32 11.73 -1.22
CA ARG A 50 -11.22 11.28 -2.28
C ARG A 50 -11.72 9.85 -2.06
N VAL A 51 -10.84 8.93 -1.66
CA VAL A 51 -11.22 7.56 -1.34
C VAL A 51 -12.10 7.50 -0.10
N ARG A 52 -11.79 8.31 0.92
CA ARG A 52 -12.63 8.43 2.12
C ARG A 52 -14.03 8.96 1.79
N ALA A 53 -14.12 9.93 0.88
CA ALA A 53 -15.41 10.44 0.41
C ALA A 53 -16.22 9.35 -0.31
N LEU A 54 -15.58 8.55 -1.17
CA LEU A 54 -16.22 7.39 -1.79
C LEU A 54 -16.72 6.41 -0.72
N TYR A 55 -15.86 5.98 0.20
CA TYR A 55 -16.22 5.05 1.27
C TYR A 55 -17.42 5.55 2.09
N ASN A 56 -17.40 6.82 2.50
CA ASN A 56 -18.48 7.43 3.29
C ASN A 56 -19.80 7.53 2.51
N ASP A 57 -19.75 7.82 1.21
CA ASP A 57 -20.94 7.85 0.36
C ASP A 57 -21.62 6.48 0.28
N ILE A 58 -20.82 5.40 0.21
CA ILE A 58 -21.35 4.03 0.19
C ILE A 58 -21.87 3.65 1.57
N LYS A 59 -21.12 3.94 2.64
CA LYS A 59 -21.54 3.68 4.03
C LYS A 59 -22.85 4.37 4.40
N LYS A 60 -23.11 5.57 3.85
CA LYS A 60 -24.38 6.28 4.04
C LYS A 60 -25.57 5.54 3.41
N LYS A 61 -25.34 4.72 2.39
CA LYS A 61 -26.36 3.93 1.69
C LYS A 61 -26.48 2.52 2.24
N ASP A 62 -25.36 1.93 2.64
CA ASP A 62 -25.28 0.61 3.25
C ASP A 62 -24.53 0.70 4.59
N GLY A 63 -25.30 0.72 5.68
CA GLY A 63 -24.76 0.83 7.04
C GLY A 63 -23.99 -0.42 7.51
N GLU A 64 -24.03 -1.51 6.75
CA GLU A 64 -23.24 -2.71 7.03
C GLU A 64 -21.77 -2.55 6.60
N LEU A 65 -21.44 -1.55 5.75
CA LEU A 65 -20.06 -1.26 5.36
C LEU A 65 -19.22 -0.78 6.55
N GLY A 66 -18.12 -1.49 6.78
CA GLY A 66 -17.24 -1.33 7.94
C GLY A 66 -17.66 -2.12 9.17
N ASN A 67 -18.77 -2.86 9.11
CA ASN A 67 -19.22 -3.76 10.16
C ASN A 67 -19.11 -5.23 9.69
N SER A 68 -20.06 -5.66 8.84
CA SER A 68 -20.11 -7.01 8.27
C SER A 68 -19.71 -7.05 6.79
N LYS A 69 -19.57 -5.88 6.15
CA LYS A 69 -19.11 -5.73 4.76
C LYS A 69 -17.86 -4.88 4.67
N ASN A 70 -17.05 -5.17 3.66
CA ASN A 70 -15.79 -4.50 3.40
C ASN A 70 -15.79 -3.82 2.03
N MET A 71 -14.83 -2.92 1.85
CA MET A 71 -14.53 -2.30 0.56
C MET A 71 -13.07 -2.60 0.17
N TYR A 72 -12.89 -3.04 -1.07
CA TYR A 72 -11.58 -3.44 -1.60
C TYR A 72 -11.23 -2.65 -2.85
N ILE A 73 -9.93 -2.46 -3.07
CA ILE A 73 -9.39 -2.01 -4.35
C ILE A 73 -8.82 -3.25 -5.03
N TRP A 74 -9.51 -3.75 -6.07
CA TRP A 74 -9.14 -4.98 -6.79
C TRP A 74 -8.05 -4.77 -7.83
N GLU A 75 -7.82 -3.52 -8.21
CA GLU A 75 -6.76 -3.15 -9.12
C GLU A 75 -6.24 -1.76 -8.72
N ALA A 76 -4.99 -1.72 -8.29
CA ALA A 76 -4.34 -0.52 -7.78
C ALA A 76 -3.02 -0.26 -8.51
N GLY A 77 -2.79 1.00 -8.86
CA GLY A 77 -1.52 1.42 -9.44
C GLY A 77 -1.42 2.94 -9.56
N LEU A 78 -0.32 3.41 -10.13
CA LEU A 78 -0.11 4.83 -10.44
C LEU A 78 -0.24 5.08 -11.94
N LEU A 79 -0.96 6.14 -12.32
CA LEU A 79 -1.04 6.60 -13.71
C LEU A 79 0.21 7.36 -14.15
N SER A 80 0.93 7.95 -13.20
CA SER A 80 2.20 8.63 -13.50
C SER A 80 3.24 7.60 -13.97
N GLY A 81 3.85 7.85 -15.11
CA GLY A 81 4.75 6.91 -15.79
C GLY A 81 4.04 5.92 -16.72
N LYS A 82 2.70 5.89 -16.75
CA LYS A 82 1.96 5.02 -17.67
C LYS A 82 2.15 5.46 -19.12
N ASN A 83 2.58 4.53 -19.96
CA ASN A 83 2.58 4.68 -21.41
C ASN A 83 1.26 4.15 -21.99
N SER A 84 0.42 5.04 -22.52
CA SER A 84 -0.91 4.68 -23.03
C SER A 84 -0.88 3.81 -24.29
N LEU A 85 0.23 3.79 -25.03
CA LEU A 85 0.34 2.99 -26.26
C LEU A 85 0.63 1.52 -25.94
N THR A 86 1.51 1.28 -24.96
CA THR A 86 1.93 -0.08 -24.59
C THR A 86 1.18 -0.63 -23.38
N ASP A 87 0.49 0.24 -22.65
CA ASP A 87 -0.11 -0.07 -21.35
C ASP A 87 0.93 -0.61 -20.34
N CYS A 88 2.15 -0.06 -20.38
CA CYS A 88 3.23 -0.30 -19.42
C CYS A 88 3.38 0.91 -18.49
N ASN A 89 4.07 0.75 -17.36
CA ASN A 89 4.47 1.86 -16.51
C ASN A 89 6.00 1.98 -16.42
N GLU A 90 6.53 3.08 -16.94
CA GLU A 90 7.97 3.34 -17.05
C GLU A 90 8.63 3.64 -15.70
N PHE A 91 7.86 3.91 -14.64
CA PHE A 91 8.39 4.28 -13.33
C PHE A 91 8.55 3.09 -12.37
N ILE A 92 8.10 1.88 -12.71
CA ILE A 92 8.17 0.69 -11.83
C ILE A 92 9.60 0.29 -11.45
N MET A 93 10.59 0.73 -12.23
CA MET A 93 12.02 0.53 -11.96
C MET A 93 12.59 1.51 -10.92
N ASN A 94 11.84 2.56 -10.57
CA ASN A 94 12.33 3.63 -9.70
C ASN A 94 11.93 3.41 -8.24
N TYR A 95 12.85 3.66 -7.31
CA TYR A 95 12.55 3.63 -5.86
C TYR A 95 11.34 4.48 -5.47
N SER A 96 11.22 5.64 -6.10
CA SER A 96 10.15 6.59 -5.83
C SER A 96 8.76 6.08 -6.27
N TYR A 97 8.67 5.07 -7.14
CA TYR A 97 7.41 4.39 -7.44
C TYR A 97 6.97 3.53 -6.26
N GLY A 98 7.87 2.70 -5.71
CA GLY A 98 7.59 1.89 -4.53
C GLY A 98 7.22 2.72 -3.29
N LEU A 99 7.90 3.86 -3.08
CA LEU A 99 7.56 4.79 -2.00
C LEU A 99 6.13 5.34 -2.14
N ARG A 100 5.72 5.70 -3.36
CA ARG A 100 4.38 6.23 -3.63
C ARG A 100 3.31 5.16 -3.57
N MET A 101 3.60 3.93 -3.98
CA MET A 101 2.69 2.79 -3.78
C MET A 101 2.52 2.45 -2.31
N ALA A 102 3.57 2.60 -1.50
CA ALA A 102 3.47 2.48 -0.05
C ALA A 102 2.56 3.58 0.55
N ASP A 103 2.75 4.83 0.13
CA ASP A 103 1.89 5.94 0.54
C ASP A 103 0.43 5.75 0.10
N TYR A 104 0.19 5.35 -1.16
CA TYR A 104 -1.12 4.97 -1.69
C TYR A 104 -1.82 3.95 -0.79
N THR A 105 -1.06 2.95 -0.34
CA THR A 105 -1.58 1.86 0.50
C THR A 105 -1.99 2.39 1.87
N ILE A 106 -1.13 3.17 2.51
CA ILE A 106 -1.41 3.78 3.81
C ILE A 106 -2.62 4.72 3.73
N GLN A 107 -2.70 5.55 2.69
CA GLN A 107 -3.85 6.44 2.47
C GLN A 107 -5.15 5.67 2.26
N SER A 108 -5.11 4.56 1.50
CA SER A 108 -6.30 3.71 1.29
C SER A 108 -6.77 3.07 2.61
N LEU A 109 -5.84 2.53 3.40
CA LEU A 109 -6.15 1.96 4.72
C LEU A 109 -6.73 3.02 5.66
N ASN A 110 -6.09 4.19 5.74
CA ASN A 110 -6.60 5.31 6.51
C ASN A 110 -8.00 5.73 6.05
N ALA A 111 -8.30 5.66 4.75
CA ALA A 111 -9.60 5.97 4.17
C ALA A 111 -10.71 4.94 4.48
N GLY A 112 -10.36 3.78 5.06
CA GLY A 112 -11.29 2.72 5.43
C GLY A 112 -11.33 1.52 4.47
N ILE A 113 -10.42 1.47 3.49
CA ILE A 113 -10.29 0.33 2.57
C ILE A 113 -9.70 -0.87 3.32
N ASN A 114 -10.28 -2.05 3.10
CA ASN A 114 -9.95 -3.28 3.82
C ASN A 114 -8.90 -4.14 3.11
N GLY A 115 -8.63 -3.90 1.84
CA GLY A 115 -7.62 -4.63 1.09
C GLY A 115 -7.38 -4.02 -0.29
N ILE A 116 -6.19 -4.27 -0.81
CA ILE A 116 -5.68 -3.68 -2.04
C ILE A 116 -4.96 -4.78 -2.81
N VAL A 117 -5.22 -4.87 -4.10
CA VAL A 117 -4.51 -5.75 -5.03
C VAL A 117 -3.72 -4.87 -5.99
N TYR A 118 -2.41 -5.00 -5.97
CA TYR A 118 -1.53 -4.24 -6.86
C TYR A 118 -1.58 -4.80 -8.28
N TRP A 119 -1.62 -3.88 -9.24
CA TRP A 119 -1.41 -4.15 -10.65
C TRP A 119 0.04 -3.82 -11.01
N ASP A 120 0.91 -4.81 -11.20
CA ASP A 120 0.68 -6.26 -11.03
C ASP A 120 1.88 -6.95 -10.34
N LEU A 121 1.77 -8.25 -10.07
CA LEU A 121 2.86 -8.97 -9.40
C LEU A 121 4.02 -9.25 -10.36
N ASP A 122 3.72 -9.63 -11.60
CA ASP A 122 4.65 -10.12 -12.60
C ASP A 122 4.19 -9.64 -13.98
N ASP A 123 5.11 -9.12 -14.80
CA ASP A 123 4.79 -8.67 -16.16
C ASP A 123 4.17 -9.77 -17.03
N ALA A 124 4.42 -11.04 -16.70
CA ALA A 124 3.83 -12.17 -17.42
C ALA A 124 2.31 -12.31 -17.21
N MET A 125 1.71 -11.59 -16.27
CA MET A 125 0.29 -11.73 -15.92
C MET A 125 -0.63 -11.22 -17.03
N HIS A 126 -0.26 -10.15 -17.73
CA HIS A 126 -1.12 -9.54 -18.74
C HIS A 126 -0.36 -9.05 -19.98
N PHE A 127 -1.01 -9.20 -21.13
CA PHE A 127 -0.48 -8.82 -22.43
C PHE A 127 -1.38 -7.82 -23.12
N MET A 128 -0.76 -6.91 -23.86
CA MET A 128 -1.39 -6.12 -24.90
C MET A 128 -1.31 -6.86 -26.22
N TYR A 129 -2.48 -7.08 -26.83
CA TYR A 129 -2.62 -7.73 -28.13
C TYR A 129 -2.91 -6.67 -29.19
N HIS A 130 -2.01 -6.54 -30.16
CA HIS A 130 -2.16 -5.71 -31.34
C HIS A 130 -1.99 -6.55 -32.60
N GLU A 131 -2.51 -6.05 -33.73
CA GLU A 131 -2.30 -6.70 -35.03
C GLU A 131 -0.82 -6.87 -35.39
N THR A 132 0.03 -5.95 -34.92
CA THR A 132 1.48 -5.92 -35.18
C THR A 132 2.31 -6.73 -34.18
N GLY A 133 1.70 -7.28 -33.13
CA GLY A 133 2.41 -8.06 -32.12
C GLY A 133 1.72 -8.10 -30.76
N THR A 134 2.21 -8.99 -29.91
CA THR A 134 1.78 -9.14 -28.52
C THR A 134 2.93 -8.76 -27.60
N ASN A 135 2.69 -7.81 -26.70
CA ASN A 135 3.69 -7.33 -25.74
C ASN A 135 3.16 -7.49 -24.32
N ALA A 136 4.03 -7.82 -23.37
CA ALA A 136 3.66 -7.83 -21.96
C ALA A 136 3.36 -6.41 -21.48
N LYS A 137 2.40 -6.29 -20.56
CA LYS A 137 2.14 -5.04 -19.84
C LYS A 137 3.12 -4.96 -18.69
N GLU A 138 4.16 -4.15 -18.83
CA GLU A 138 5.18 -4.04 -17.79
C GLU A 138 4.66 -3.18 -16.63
N TRP A 139 4.16 -3.85 -15.59
CA TRP A 139 3.73 -3.26 -14.32
C TRP A 139 4.31 -3.98 -13.10
N GLY A 140 4.93 -5.14 -13.32
CA GLY A 140 5.21 -6.14 -12.30
C GLY A 140 6.24 -5.72 -11.27
N MET A 141 6.39 -6.51 -10.22
CA MET A 141 7.52 -6.43 -9.30
C MET A 141 8.79 -7.05 -9.88
N PHE A 142 8.63 -7.89 -10.90
CA PHE A 142 9.65 -8.58 -11.66
C PHE A 142 9.01 -9.11 -12.96
N SER A 143 9.77 -9.81 -13.78
CA SER A 143 9.29 -10.51 -14.96
C SER A 143 9.72 -11.98 -14.92
N THR A 144 8.79 -12.91 -15.08
CA THR A 144 9.14 -14.34 -15.30
C THR A 144 9.18 -14.73 -16.79
N LEU A 145 9.00 -13.76 -17.69
CA LEU A 145 9.07 -14.01 -19.11
C LEU A 145 10.49 -14.41 -19.51
N ALA A 146 10.63 -15.59 -20.13
CA ALA A 146 11.91 -16.07 -20.63
C ALA A 146 12.54 -15.12 -21.67
N THR A 147 11.72 -14.30 -22.33
CA THR A 147 12.15 -13.30 -23.32
C THR A 147 12.53 -11.96 -22.71
N ALA A 148 12.31 -11.74 -21.41
CA ALA A 148 12.67 -10.49 -20.74
C ALA A 148 14.18 -10.40 -20.53
N GLU A 149 14.72 -9.18 -20.62
CA GLU A 149 16.09 -8.88 -20.21
C GLU A 149 16.32 -9.32 -18.75
N LEU A 150 17.51 -9.81 -18.43
CA LEU A 150 17.83 -10.32 -17.08
C LEU A 150 17.56 -9.28 -15.99
N SER A 151 17.84 -8.00 -16.26
CA SER A 151 17.56 -6.87 -15.35
C SER A 151 16.08 -6.70 -15.02
N LYS A 152 15.17 -7.16 -15.89
CA LYS A 152 13.71 -7.13 -15.64
C LYS A 152 13.23 -8.33 -14.83
N GLN A 153 14.03 -9.39 -14.75
CA GLN A 153 13.74 -10.59 -13.96
C GLN A 153 14.17 -10.45 -12.48
N GLU A 154 15.00 -9.45 -12.17
CA GLU A 154 15.34 -9.07 -10.81
C GLU A 154 14.17 -8.40 -10.08
N TYR A 155 14.17 -8.46 -8.75
CA TYR A 155 13.20 -7.75 -7.93
C TYR A 155 13.37 -6.23 -8.10
N ARG A 156 12.32 -5.56 -8.55
CA ARG A 156 12.28 -4.10 -8.69
C ARG A 156 12.15 -3.45 -7.31
N PRO A 157 12.53 -2.16 -7.15
CA PRO A 157 12.45 -1.50 -5.85
C PRO A 157 11.09 -1.64 -5.15
N TRP A 158 9.99 -1.54 -5.88
CA TRP A 158 8.66 -1.61 -5.30
C TRP A 158 8.24 -3.01 -4.80
N TYR A 159 8.94 -4.07 -5.19
CA TYR A 159 8.86 -5.39 -4.55
C TYR A 159 9.18 -5.27 -3.06
N HIS A 160 10.30 -4.64 -2.73
CA HIS A 160 10.81 -4.54 -1.36
C HIS A 160 9.88 -3.70 -0.47
N SER A 161 9.38 -2.56 -0.98
CA SER A 161 8.38 -1.79 -0.23
C SER A 161 7.09 -2.59 0.02
N SER A 162 6.69 -3.42 -0.95
CA SER A 162 5.49 -4.27 -0.83
C SER A 162 5.69 -5.42 0.16
N VAL A 163 6.86 -6.06 0.17
CA VAL A 163 7.22 -7.09 1.17
C VAL A 163 7.18 -6.54 2.59
N LEU A 164 7.72 -5.33 2.80
CA LEU A 164 7.68 -4.66 4.11
C LEU A 164 6.25 -4.41 4.59
N LEU A 165 5.36 -3.94 3.70
CA LEU A 165 3.97 -3.67 4.05
C LEU A 165 3.15 -4.95 4.26
N THR A 166 3.26 -5.92 3.37
CA THR A 166 2.48 -7.18 3.44
C THR A 166 2.82 -8.01 4.67
N ASN A 167 4.06 -7.94 5.17
CA ASN A 167 4.44 -8.60 6.42
C ASN A 167 3.88 -7.92 7.68
N LEU A 168 3.52 -6.65 7.62
CA LEU A 168 2.82 -5.96 8.71
C LEU A 168 1.31 -6.02 8.58
N LEU A 169 0.79 -6.09 7.36
CA LEU A 169 -0.64 -6.12 7.04
C LEU A 169 -1.15 -7.56 6.88
N ARG A 170 -0.78 -8.45 7.81
CA ARG A 170 -1.18 -9.86 7.79
C ARG A 170 -2.66 -10.04 8.19
N PRO A 171 -3.33 -11.09 7.70
CA PRO A 171 -4.67 -11.45 8.17
C PRO A 171 -4.72 -11.57 9.69
N GLY A 172 -5.76 -10.98 10.30
CA GLY A 172 -5.91 -10.96 11.76
C GLY A 172 -5.21 -9.79 12.45
N ASN A 173 -4.45 -8.96 11.74
CA ASN A 173 -3.92 -7.73 12.33
C ASN A 173 -4.98 -6.62 12.35
N VAL A 174 -4.98 -5.83 13.42
CA VAL A 174 -5.71 -4.57 13.51
C VAL A 174 -4.79 -3.45 13.06
N VAL A 175 -5.29 -2.59 12.17
CA VAL A 175 -4.57 -1.43 11.64
C VAL A 175 -5.07 -0.16 12.35
N TYR A 176 -4.14 0.65 12.83
CA TYR A 176 -4.40 1.92 13.49
C TYR A 176 -3.88 3.07 12.64
N GLY A 177 -4.74 4.03 12.32
CA GLY A 177 -4.33 5.29 11.70
C GLY A 177 -3.78 6.28 12.73
N ALA A 178 -2.83 7.12 12.32
CA ALA A 178 -2.30 8.17 13.18
C ALA A 178 -3.31 9.32 13.35
N LYS A 179 -3.47 9.82 14.59
CA LYS A 179 -4.30 11.01 14.88
C LYS A 179 -3.61 12.32 14.46
N ASN A 180 -2.28 12.40 14.62
CA ASN A 180 -1.48 13.60 14.40
C ASN A 180 -0.14 13.24 13.72
N ALA A 181 -0.17 12.90 12.44
CA ALA A 181 1.05 12.70 11.66
C ALA A 181 1.70 14.06 11.33
N ALA A 182 3.02 14.09 11.20
CA ALA A 182 3.72 15.29 10.72
C ALA A 182 3.31 15.60 9.27
N GLU A 183 3.37 16.88 8.89
CA GLU A 183 3.07 17.28 7.51
C GLU A 183 3.98 16.54 6.51
N GLY A 184 3.40 15.99 5.46
CA GLY A 184 4.12 15.20 4.46
C GLY A 184 4.47 13.77 4.89
N VAL A 185 4.08 13.35 6.10
CA VAL A 185 4.27 11.99 6.61
C VAL A 185 2.93 11.26 6.70
N ARG A 186 2.90 10.03 6.21
CA ARG A 186 1.76 9.11 6.36
C ARG A 186 2.16 7.98 7.29
N THR A 187 1.27 7.64 8.21
CA THR A 187 1.59 6.71 9.28
C THR A 187 0.43 5.78 9.58
N ILE A 188 0.76 4.50 9.74
CA ILE A 188 -0.10 3.48 10.33
C ILE A 188 0.69 2.67 11.36
N ALA A 189 -0.03 2.03 12.26
CA ALA A 189 0.50 0.97 13.10
C ALA A 189 -0.34 -0.29 12.92
N THR A 190 0.25 -1.44 13.21
CA THR A 190 -0.41 -2.75 13.16
C THR A 190 -0.15 -3.49 14.46
N VAL A 191 -1.17 -4.18 14.95
CA VAL A 191 -1.07 -5.08 16.12
C VAL A 191 -1.84 -6.35 15.77
N ASN A 192 -1.25 -7.51 15.97
CA ASN A 192 -1.93 -8.77 15.77
C ASN A 192 -2.99 -9.03 16.86
N GLN A 193 -3.92 -9.95 16.60
CA GLN A 193 -5.06 -10.22 17.50
C GLN A 193 -4.67 -10.63 18.93
N ASP A 194 -3.60 -11.40 19.10
CA ASP A 194 -3.12 -11.85 20.42
C ASP A 194 -2.18 -10.83 21.10
N ARG A 195 -1.91 -9.70 20.42
CA ARG A 195 -1.04 -8.61 20.86
C ARG A 195 0.41 -9.05 21.09
N THR A 196 0.92 -10.06 20.40
CA THR A 196 2.32 -10.49 20.50
C THR A 196 3.21 -9.97 19.37
N GLN A 197 2.62 -9.37 18.34
CA GLN A 197 3.34 -8.85 17.18
C GLN A 197 2.73 -7.53 16.71
N GLY A 198 3.55 -6.67 16.12
CA GLY A 198 3.09 -5.46 15.48
C GLY A 198 4.20 -4.66 14.83
N GLY A 199 3.82 -3.51 14.29
CA GLY A 199 4.75 -2.62 13.63
C GLY A 199 4.19 -1.23 13.41
N ILE A 200 5.08 -0.29 13.09
CA ILE A 200 4.77 1.08 12.73
C ILE A 200 5.41 1.37 11.37
N VAL A 201 4.65 1.98 10.48
CA VAL A 201 5.12 2.40 9.16
C VAL A 201 4.99 3.91 9.06
N LEU A 202 6.05 4.59 8.61
CA LEU A 202 6.05 6.00 8.30
C LEU A 202 6.57 6.20 6.88
N VAL A 203 5.83 6.91 6.04
CA VAL A 203 6.24 7.31 4.69
C VAL A 203 6.38 8.81 4.64
N ASN A 204 7.58 9.32 4.36
CA ASN A 204 7.87 10.75 4.21
C ASN A 204 8.08 11.08 2.73
N ASN A 205 7.12 11.80 2.14
CA ASN A 205 7.20 12.26 0.75
C ASN A 205 7.74 13.71 0.62
N SER A 206 8.27 14.28 1.70
CA SER A 206 8.84 15.61 1.70
C SER A 206 10.34 15.62 1.34
N LYS A 207 10.84 16.81 0.99
CA LYS A 207 12.25 17.06 0.66
C LYS A 207 13.18 17.12 1.88
N LYS A 208 12.65 16.94 3.09
CA LYS A 208 13.41 17.11 4.32
C LYS A 208 13.19 15.91 5.23
N LYS A 209 14.22 15.61 6.03
CA LYS A 209 14.07 14.69 7.15
C LYS A 209 12.98 15.21 8.10
N VAL A 210 12.14 14.32 8.58
CA VAL A 210 11.12 14.60 9.59
C VAL A 210 11.38 13.73 10.82
N SER A 211 11.39 14.33 12.00
CA SER A 211 11.43 13.61 13.27
C SER A 211 10.01 13.54 13.83
N GLN A 212 9.45 12.34 13.94
CA GLN A 212 8.10 12.11 14.44
C GLN A 212 8.13 11.29 15.71
N THR A 213 7.46 11.77 16.76
CA THR A 213 7.22 10.97 17.95
C THR A 213 5.93 10.19 17.80
N VAL A 214 6.03 8.86 17.96
CA VAL A 214 4.91 7.93 17.92
C VAL A 214 4.65 7.34 19.30
N VAL A 215 3.37 7.15 19.59
CA VAL A 215 2.87 6.42 20.76
C VAL A 215 1.81 5.47 20.22
N LEU A 216 1.98 4.18 20.48
CA LEU A 216 0.97 3.18 20.18
C LEU A 216 0.09 3.03 21.43
N ASP A 217 -1.19 3.38 21.30
CA ASP A 217 -2.15 3.30 22.42
C ASP A 217 -2.38 1.84 22.87
N GLU A 218 -2.19 0.88 21.96
CA GLU A 218 -2.36 -0.55 22.23
C GLU A 218 -1.03 -1.22 22.62
N ALA A 219 -1.00 -1.76 23.84
CA ALA A 219 0.17 -2.50 24.30
C ALA A 219 0.33 -3.83 23.55
N ILE A 220 1.55 -4.07 23.08
CA ILE A 220 2.02 -5.33 22.54
C ILE A 220 2.78 -6.07 23.65
N ASN A 221 2.37 -7.30 23.94
CA ASN A 221 3.03 -8.27 24.80
C ASN A 221 4.30 -8.85 24.15
N ALA A 222 5.04 -8.02 23.41
CA ALA A 222 6.33 -8.32 22.83
C ALA A 222 7.39 -7.46 23.50
N SER A 223 8.39 -8.13 24.06
CA SER A 223 9.61 -7.51 24.53
C SER A 223 10.81 -8.23 23.94
N GLY A 224 11.87 -7.49 23.66
CA GLY A 224 13.07 -8.04 23.07
C GLY A 224 13.62 -7.06 22.05
N LYS A 225 13.38 -7.34 20.77
CA LYS A 225 14.01 -6.61 19.66
C LYS A 225 13.00 -5.87 18.82
N LEU A 226 13.44 -4.74 18.29
CA LEU A 226 12.80 -4.05 17.19
C LEU A 226 13.70 -4.11 15.96
N TYR A 227 13.09 -4.44 14.83
CA TYR A 227 13.72 -4.52 13.52
C TYR A 227 13.30 -3.29 12.73
N ILE A 228 14.29 -2.46 12.37
CA ILE A 228 14.06 -1.18 11.71
C ILE A 228 14.56 -1.29 10.27
N TYR A 229 13.66 -1.06 9.32
CA TYR A 229 13.93 -1.06 7.89
C TYR A 229 13.77 0.36 7.35
N VAL A 230 14.69 0.77 6.49
CA VAL A 230 14.65 2.06 5.78
C VAL A 230 14.62 1.74 4.30
N TYR A 231 13.51 2.11 3.66
CA TYR A 231 13.35 2.01 2.22
C TYR A 231 13.51 3.41 1.62
N ASP A 232 14.64 3.61 0.96
CA ASP A 232 14.95 4.69 0.03
C ASP A 232 16.03 4.17 -0.95
N GLU A 233 16.42 5.01 -1.89
CA GLU A 233 17.37 4.66 -2.95
C GLU A 233 18.77 4.29 -2.43
N ASP A 234 19.20 4.89 -1.31
CA ASP A 234 20.56 4.78 -0.80
C ASP A 234 20.69 3.81 0.39
N SER A 235 19.60 3.58 1.12
CA SER A 235 19.60 2.94 2.43
C SER A 235 18.96 1.56 2.44
N LEU A 236 18.23 1.16 1.39
CA LEU A 236 17.63 -0.17 1.32
C LEU A 236 18.71 -1.25 1.45
N LYS A 237 18.55 -2.16 2.42
CA LYS A 237 19.42 -3.32 2.55
C LYS A 237 18.71 -4.58 2.08
N VAL A 238 19.37 -5.30 1.18
CA VAL A 238 18.96 -6.62 0.70
C VAL A 238 20.03 -7.66 1.03
N GLY A 239 19.58 -8.87 1.39
CA GLY A 239 20.44 -10.03 1.57
C GLY A 239 20.94 -10.59 0.25
N SER A 240 21.82 -11.60 0.33
CA SER A 240 22.33 -12.32 -0.84
C SER A 240 21.25 -13.11 -1.60
N ASP A 241 20.10 -13.32 -0.96
CA ASP A 241 18.91 -13.97 -1.51
C ASP A 241 17.93 -12.96 -2.14
N GLY A 242 18.25 -11.67 -2.12
CA GLY A 242 17.41 -10.60 -2.65
C GLY A 242 16.28 -10.17 -1.72
N PHE A 243 16.15 -10.72 -0.51
CA PHE A 243 15.12 -10.29 0.44
C PHE A 243 15.60 -9.11 1.29
N VAL A 244 14.65 -8.28 1.73
CA VAL A 244 14.94 -7.13 2.60
C VAL A 244 15.52 -7.59 3.94
N VAL A 245 16.52 -6.86 4.44
CA VAL A 245 17.10 -7.10 5.77
C VAL A 245 17.06 -5.81 6.60
N PRO A 246 16.97 -5.89 7.94
CA PRO A 246 16.86 -4.70 8.76
C PRO A 246 18.11 -3.81 8.65
N ASN A 247 17.90 -2.51 8.59
CA ASN A 247 18.95 -1.51 8.69
C ASN A 247 19.56 -1.51 10.09
N TYR A 248 18.71 -1.66 11.11
CA TYR A 248 19.06 -1.69 12.52
C TYR A 248 18.26 -2.74 13.26
N VAL A 249 18.88 -3.34 14.27
CA VAL A 249 18.23 -4.21 15.25
C VAL A 249 18.57 -3.66 16.62
N VAL A 250 17.55 -3.28 17.39
CA VAL A 250 17.73 -2.62 18.69
C VAL A 250 16.91 -3.33 19.75
N ASP A 251 17.42 -3.37 20.99
CA ASP A 251 16.62 -3.83 22.12
C ASP A 251 15.54 -2.79 22.45
N GLY A 252 14.28 -3.22 22.57
CA GLY A 252 13.17 -2.29 22.72
C GLY A 252 11.78 -2.94 22.71
N SER A 253 10.77 -2.07 22.68
CA SER A 253 9.35 -2.40 22.58
C SER A 253 8.60 -1.22 21.97
N LEU A 254 7.51 -1.51 21.25
CA LEU A 254 6.60 -0.50 20.69
C LEU A 254 5.69 0.15 21.76
N ASN A 255 5.66 -0.38 22.98
CA ASN A 255 4.81 0.13 24.08
C ASN A 255 5.31 1.45 24.68
N LYS A 256 6.49 1.91 24.27
CA LYS A 256 7.10 3.15 24.75
C LYS A 256 6.91 4.24 23.70
N LYS A 257 6.85 5.48 24.17
CA LYS A 257 7.02 6.66 23.32
C LYS A 257 8.35 6.54 22.57
N MET A 258 8.29 6.63 21.25
CA MET A 258 9.45 6.48 20.37
C MET A 258 9.55 7.68 19.43
N THR A 259 10.75 8.25 19.29
CA THR A 259 11.01 9.26 18.27
C THR A 259 11.73 8.59 17.11
N LEU A 260 11.15 8.72 15.91
CA LEU A 260 11.65 8.15 14.67
C LEU A 260 12.06 9.29 13.73
N ASP A 261 13.30 9.22 13.26
CA ASP A 261 13.80 10.05 12.17
C ASP A 261 13.48 9.36 10.85
N VAL A 262 12.66 10.02 10.02
CA VAL A 262 12.30 9.55 8.68
C VAL A 262 13.02 10.44 7.66
N PRO A 263 14.00 9.92 6.90
CA PRO A 263 14.69 10.68 5.87
C PRO A 263 13.74 11.28 4.83
N ALA A 264 14.23 12.23 4.04
CA ALA A 264 13.49 12.74 2.89
C ALA A 264 13.24 11.60 1.90
N TYR A 265 12.04 11.55 1.31
CA TYR A 265 11.69 10.53 0.30
C TYR A 265 11.97 9.08 0.74
N ALA A 266 11.58 8.75 1.98
CA ALA A 266 11.85 7.45 2.56
C ALA A 266 10.62 6.87 3.27
N MET A 267 10.59 5.54 3.34
CA MET A 267 9.72 4.79 4.23
C MET A 267 10.54 4.17 5.35
N VAL A 268 10.11 4.36 6.59
CA VAL A 268 10.67 3.69 7.77
C VAL A 268 9.64 2.71 8.31
N VAL A 269 10.07 1.46 8.51
CA VAL A 269 9.27 0.40 9.09
C VAL A 269 9.95 -0.07 10.36
N VAL A 270 9.21 -0.06 11.46
CA VAL A 270 9.63 -0.65 12.74
C VAL A 270 8.75 -1.85 13.01
N SER A 271 9.34 -3.02 13.22
CA SER A 271 8.62 -4.28 13.43
C SER A 271 9.12 -4.96 14.71
N THR A 272 8.23 -5.64 15.43
CA THR A 272 8.62 -6.53 16.55
C THR A 272 9.19 -7.86 16.07
N GLU A 273 9.04 -8.17 14.78
CA GLU A 273 9.55 -9.38 14.15
C GLU A 273 10.46 -9.06 12.98
N ARG A 274 11.40 -9.97 12.71
CA ARG A 274 12.17 -9.91 11.48
C ARG A 274 11.25 -10.24 10.31
N ILE A 275 11.07 -9.26 9.43
CA ILE A 275 10.58 -9.40 8.06
C ILE A 275 11.69 -10.00 7.22
#